data_AF-A0A2N5SET4-F1
#
_entry.id   AF-A0A2N5SET4-F1
#
_cell.length_a   1.000
_cell.length_b   1.000
_cell.length_c   1.000
_cell.angle_alpha   90.00
_cell.angle_beta   90.00
_cell.angle_gamma   90.00
#
_symmetry.space_group_name_H-M   'P 1'
#
loop_
_entity.id
_entity.type
_entity.pdbx_description
1 polymer ?
#
loop_
_entity_poly.entity_id
_entity_poly.type
_entity_poly.pdbx_seq_one_letter_code
_entity_poly.pdbx_strand_id
1 'polypeptide(L)'
;MITKYLVRNKHIPAKTSVSHLFFLASPKEFLVSINQELVKSDLIPTGKDGYNKPPLLEDIMEVAKDEVRAQSINAFEAGSNFSAANKEMQKNLDLKKEDGKKREKMLEEYPKEPLQAKIKSMAKAIETLTNKLNAPAKAEYSPGNEAPSGCLYEPRLCSYCH
;
A
#
# COMPACT_ATOMS: atom_id res chain seq x y z
N MET A 1 6.14 -50.38 1.68
CA MET A 1 4.93 -49.82 2.33
C MET A 1 4.89 -50.27 3.79
N ILE A 2 4.86 -49.31 4.71
CA ILE A 2 4.80 -49.57 6.16
C ILE A 2 3.55 -50.39 6.55
N THR A 3 2.46 -50.24 5.80
CA THR A 3 1.22 -51.02 5.95
C THR A 3 1.44 -52.53 5.88
N LYS A 4 2.31 -53.02 4.99
CA LYS A 4 2.65 -54.46 4.88
C LYS A 4 3.38 -54.96 6.13
N TYR A 5 4.32 -54.16 6.65
CA TYR A 5 5.07 -54.49 7.87
C TYR A 5 4.13 -54.54 9.08
N LEU A 6 3.26 -53.54 9.23
CA LEU A 6 2.34 -53.44 10.36
C LEU A 6 1.33 -54.59 10.41
N VAL A 7 0.81 -55.02 9.25
CA VAL A 7 -0.07 -56.19 9.16
C VAL A 7 0.69 -57.49 9.46
N ARG A 8 1.91 -57.66 8.91
CA ARG A 8 2.72 -58.86 9.13
C ARG A 8 3.10 -59.06 10.60
N ASN A 9 3.35 -57.96 11.31
CA ASN A 9 3.66 -57.97 12.74
C ASN A 9 2.41 -57.90 13.64
N LYS A 10 1.20 -58.01 13.09
CA LYS A 10 -0.08 -58.01 13.83
C LYS A 10 -0.33 -56.73 14.65
N HIS A 11 0.29 -55.60 14.31
CA HIS A 11 -0.03 -54.31 14.93
C HIS A 11 -1.41 -53.78 14.51
N ILE A 12 -1.90 -54.24 13.36
CA ILE A 12 -3.19 -53.87 12.78
C ILE A 12 -3.77 -55.07 12.04
N PRO A 13 -5.11 -55.20 12.01
CA PRO A 13 -5.77 -56.36 11.42
C PRO A 13 -5.78 -56.33 9.88
N ALA A 14 -5.80 -55.15 9.26
CA ALA A 14 -5.82 -54.99 7.82
C ALA A 14 -5.06 -53.75 7.35
N LYS A 15 -4.72 -53.71 6.06
CA LYS A 15 -4.05 -52.53 5.46
C LYS A 15 -4.95 -51.28 5.49
N THR A 16 -6.26 -51.47 5.29
CA THR A 16 -7.28 -50.42 5.37
C THR A 16 -7.52 -49.91 6.79
N SER A 17 -7.00 -50.60 7.82
CA SER A 17 -7.05 -50.09 9.19
C SER A 17 -6.17 -48.86 9.38
N VAL A 18 -5.13 -48.68 8.55
CA VAL A 18 -4.24 -47.51 8.65
C VAL A 18 -4.93 -46.25 8.14
N SER A 19 -5.70 -46.34 7.06
CA SER A 19 -6.48 -45.20 6.59
C SER A 19 -7.53 -44.80 7.63
N HIS A 20 -8.20 -45.77 8.25
CA HIS A 20 -9.11 -45.47 9.36
C HIS A 20 -8.41 -44.76 10.54
N LEU A 21 -7.24 -45.25 10.95
CA LEU A 21 -6.43 -44.61 12.01
C LEU A 21 -6.02 -43.18 11.63
N PHE A 22 -5.65 -42.95 10.37
CA PHE A 22 -5.29 -41.63 9.86
C PHE A 22 -6.46 -40.64 10.00
N PHE A 23 -7.67 -41.04 9.61
CA PHE A 23 -8.86 -40.19 9.75
C PHE A 23 -9.23 -39.93 11.22
N LEU A 24 -8.95 -40.86 12.13
CA LEU A 24 -9.18 -40.66 13.57
C LEU A 24 -8.13 -39.73 14.21
N ALA A 25 -6.88 -39.81 13.77
CA ALA A 25 -5.78 -39.05 14.35
C ALA A 25 -5.63 -37.64 13.77
N SER A 26 -6.21 -37.38 12.59
CA SER A 26 -6.03 -36.10 11.89
C SER A 26 -7.08 -35.06 12.28
N PRO A 27 -6.72 -33.76 12.32
CA PRO A 27 -7.68 -32.68 12.54
C PRO A 27 -8.73 -32.61 11.43
N LYS A 28 -9.97 -32.26 11.80
CA LYS A 28 -11.10 -32.21 10.85
C LYS A 28 -10.88 -31.27 9.68
N GLU A 29 -10.20 -30.14 9.88
CA GLU A 29 -9.96 -29.12 8.86
C GLU A 29 -9.21 -29.68 7.65
N PHE A 30 -8.12 -30.42 7.88
CA PHE A 30 -7.36 -31.06 6.81
C PHE A 30 -8.14 -32.20 6.15
N LEU A 31 -8.94 -32.93 6.94
CA LEU A 31 -9.72 -34.06 6.42
C LEU A 31 -10.84 -33.62 5.47
N VAL A 32 -11.41 -32.42 5.65
CA VAL A 32 -12.44 -31.92 4.72
C VAL A 32 -11.88 -31.76 3.31
N SER A 33 -10.73 -31.10 3.19
CA SER A 33 -10.08 -30.89 1.88
C SER A 33 -9.64 -32.21 1.25
N ILE A 34 -8.98 -33.07 2.03
CA ILE A 34 -8.55 -34.40 1.57
C ILE A 34 -9.76 -35.24 1.09
N ASN A 35 -10.86 -35.25 1.84
CA ASN A 35 -12.05 -36.01 1.45
C ASN A 35 -12.69 -35.48 0.17
N GLN A 36 -12.74 -34.15 -0.03
CA GLN A 36 -13.28 -33.57 -1.26
C GLN A 36 -12.46 -34.00 -2.47
N GLU A 37 -11.13 -33.97 -2.37
CA GLU A 37 -10.28 -34.33 -3.50
C GLU A 37 -10.29 -35.85 -3.77
N LEU A 38 -10.41 -36.69 -2.73
CA LEU A 38 -10.61 -38.13 -2.87
C LEU A 38 -11.93 -38.47 -3.58
N VAL A 39 -13.02 -37.76 -3.26
CA VAL A 39 -14.32 -37.91 -3.96
C VAL A 39 -14.19 -37.48 -5.41
N LYS A 40 -13.59 -36.33 -5.67
CA LYS A 40 -13.43 -35.77 -7.02
C LYS A 40 -12.56 -36.64 -7.93
N SER A 41 -11.59 -37.34 -7.36
CA SER A 41 -10.68 -38.24 -8.08
C SER A 41 -11.20 -39.69 -8.15
N ASP A 42 -12.42 -39.96 -7.66
CA ASP A 42 -13.02 -41.30 -7.57
C ASP A 42 -12.13 -42.34 -6.84
N LEU A 43 -11.33 -41.88 -5.87
CA LEU A 43 -10.40 -42.71 -5.10
C LEU A 43 -11.05 -43.36 -3.87
N ILE A 44 -12.36 -43.20 -3.69
CA ILE A 44 -13.12 -43.85 -2.63
C ILE A 44 -13.71 -45.16 -3.18
N PRO A 45 -13.15 -46.33 -2.82
CA PRO A 45 -13.65 -47.59 -3.32
C PRO A 45 -15.04 -47.89 -2.77
N THR A 46 -15.97 -48.26 -3.64
CA THR A 46 -17.31 -48.74 -3.23
C THR A 46 -17.29 -50.24 -2.97
N GLY A 47 -17.95 -50.68 -1.91
CA GLY A 47 -18.15 -52.08 -1.59
C GLY A 47 -19.25 -52.74 -2.42
N LYS A 48 -19.32 -54.07 -2.37
CA LYS A 48 -20.38 -54.86 -3.07
C LYS A 48 -21.77 -54.63 -2.47
N ASP A 49 -21.78 -54.18 -1.22
CA ASP A 49 -22.91 -53.73 -0.41
C ASP A 49 -23.37 -52.31 -0.77
N GLY A 50 -22.69 -51.62 -1.70
CA GLY A 50 -23.00 -50.24 -2.08
C GLY A 50 -22.50 -49.18 -1.10
N TYR A 51 -21.91 -49.59 0.03
CA TYR A 51 -21.31 -48.67 1.00
C TYR A 51 -19.86 -48.30 0.62
N ASN A 52 -19.45 -47.09 0.99
CA ASN A 52 -18.08 -46.63 0.78
C ASN A 52 -17.11 -47.37 1.71
N LYS A 53 -16.02 -47.87 1.14
CA LYS A 53 -14.92 -48.46 1.91
C LYS A 53 -13.86 -47.39 2.20
N PRO A 54 -13.06 -47.58 3.26
CA PRO A 54 -11.93 -46.73 3.52
C PRO A 54 -10.98 -46.73 2.31
N PRO A 55 -10.51 -45.56 1.86
CA PRO A 55 -9.52 -45.47 0.78
C PRO A 55 -8.19 -46.11 1.19
N LEU A 56 -7.35 -46.41 0.20
CA LEU A 56 -6.01 -46.91 0.48
C LEU A 56 -5.16 -45.79 1.09
N LEU A 57 -4.19 -46.17 1.94
CA LEU A 57 -3.32 -45.18 2.57
C LEU A 57 -2.47 -44.45 1.53
N GLU A 58 -2.09 -45.16 0.47
CA GLU A 58 -1.33 -44.65 -0.65
C GLU A 58 -2.04 -43.46 -1.32
N ASP A 59 -3.33 -43.62 -1.64
CA ASP A 59 -4.16 -42.60 -2.28
C ASP A 59 -4.33 -41.37 -1.36
N ILE A 60 -4.56 -41.60 -0.06
CA ILE A 60 -4.63 -40.52 0.94
C ILE A 60 -3.32 -39.75 1.01
N MET A 61 -2.17 -40.44 1.01
CA MET A 61 -0.86 -39.80 1.09
C MET A 61 -0.55 -38.98 -0.16
N GLU A 62 -1.02 -39.38 -1.34
CA GLU A 62 -0.86 -38.63 -2.58
C GLU A 62 -1.67 -37.33 -2.53
N VAL A 63 -2.97 -37.43 -2.26
CA VAL A 63 -3.86 -36.27 -2.12
C VAL A 63 -3.37 -35.30 -1.05
N ALA A 64 -2.96 -35.81 0.11
CA ALA A 64 -2.46 -34.96 1.20
C ALA A 64 -1.17 -34.22 0.83
N LYS A 65 -0.29 -34.83 0.03
CA LYS A 65 0.93 -34.15 -0.44
C LYS A 65 0.59 -33.01 -1.40
N ASP A 66 -0.35 -33.23 -2.29
CA ASP A 66 -0.76 -32.22 -3.26
C ASP A 66 -1.48 -31.06 -2.58
N GLU A 67 -2.29 -31.33 -1.56
CA GLU A 67 -2.93 -30.30 -0.75
C GLU A 67 -1.90 -29.45 0.01
N VAL A 68 -0.93 -30.09 0.67
CA VAL A 68 0.17 -29.37 1.35
C VAL A 68 0.97 -28.54 0.34
N ARG A 69 1.20 -29.06 -0.86
CA ARG A 69 1.88 -28.33 -1.94
C ARG A 69 1.06 -27.12 -2.38
N ALA A 70 -0.23 -27.27 -2.62
CA ALA A 70 -1.12 -26.18 -3.02
C ALA A 70 -1.17 -25.07 -1.96
N GLN A 71 -1.24 -25.42 -0.67
CA GLN A 71 -1.17 -24.45 0.42
C GLN A 71 0.20 -23.74 0.47
N SER A 72 1.29 -24.47 0.23
CA SER A 72 2.64 -23.89 0.24
C SER A 72 2.93 -22.95 -0.93
N ILE A 73 2.45 -23.27 -2.14
CA ILE A 73 2.64 -22.46 -3.35
C ILE A 73 1.94 -21.11 -3.18
N ASN A 74 0.71 -21.11 -2.67
CA ASN A 74 -0.05 -19.88 -2.45
C ASN A 74 0.53 -18.97 -1.35
N ALA A 75 1.23 -19.53 -0.35
CA ALA A 75 1.79 -18.75 0.75
C ALA A 75 3.09 -18.01 0.38
N PHE A 76 3.90 -18.56 -0.55
CA PHE A 76 5.20 -17.99 -0.90
C PHE A 76 5.26 -17.31 -2.28
N GLU A 77 4.49 -17.77 -3.28
CA GLU A 77 4.50 -17.15 -4.62
C GLU A 77 3.68 -15.85 -4.68
N ALA A 78 2.65 -15.70 -3.84
CA ALA A 78 1.81 -14.52 -3.84
C ALA A 78 2.62 -13.22 -3.66
N GLY A 79 3.71 -13.21 -2.88
CA GLY A 79 4.57 -12.04 -2.73
C GLY A 79 5.57 -11.82 -3.87
N SER A 80 5.95 -12.88 -4.59
CA SER A 80 6.98 -12.86 -5.63
C SER A 80 6.51 -12.14 -6.90
N ASN A 81 5.28 -12.42 -7.31
CA ASN A 81 4.70 -11.88 -8.55
C ASN A 81 4.45 -10.37 -8.47
N PHE A 82 3.97 -9.86 -7.32
CA PHE A 82 3.80 -8.42 -7.12
C PHE A 82 5.13 -7.67 -7.07
N SER A 83 6.14 -8.25 -6.42
CA SER A 83 7.49 -7.66 -6.35
C SER A 83 8.14 -7.58 -7.73
N ALA A 84 8.03 -8.65 -8.53
CA ALA A 84 8.52 -8.68 -9.91
C ALA A 84 7.81 -7.66 -10.81
N ALA A 85 6.47 -7.61 -10.75
CA ALA A 85 5.67 -6.67 -11.54
C ALA A 85 5.95 -5.20 -11.16
N ASN A 86 6.07 -4.88 -9.87
CA ASN A 86 6.43 -3.54 -9.42
C ASN A 86 7.83 -3.13 -9.88
N LYS A 87 8.79 -4.06 -9.84
CA LYS A 87 10.16 -3.80 -10.31
C LYS A 87 10.21 -3.53 -11.82
N GLU A 88 9.41 -4.25 -12.60
CA GLU A 88 9.28 -4.03 -14.04
C GLU A 88 8.58 -2.70 -14.36
N MET A 89 7.50 -2.36 -13.63
CA MET A 89 6.84 -1.07 -13.76
C MET A 89 7.79 0.10 -13.48
N GLN A 90 8.59 0.01 -12.41
CA GLN A 90 9.54 1.07 -12.05
C GLN A 90 10.60 1.26 -13.14
N LYS A 91 11.16 0.16 -13.68
CA LYS A 91 12.08 0.24 -14.82
C LYS A 91 11.45 0.93 -16.03
N ASN A 92 10.20 0.59 -16.36
CA ASN A 92 9.49 1.22 -17.48
C ASN A 92 9.21 2.71 -17.24
N LEU A 93 8.92 3.12 -16.00
CA LEU A 93 8.78 4.53 -15.63
C LEU A 93 10.11 5.28 -15.72
N ASP A 94 11.20 4.66 -15.28
CA ASP A 94 12.54 5.25 -15.33
C ASP A 94 13.06 5.37 -16.77
N LEU A 95 12.73 4.41 -17.65
CA LEU A 95 12.99 4.52 -19.09
C LEU A 95 12.13 5.60 -19.77
N LYS A 96 10.86 5.73 -19.38
CA LYS A 96 9.96 6.79 -19.88
C LYS A 96 10.29 8.19 -19.35
N LYS A 97 11.06 8.29 -18.25
CA LYS A 97 11.66 9.54 -17.76
C LYS A 97 12.85 9.98 -18.60
N GLU A 98 12.80 9.71 -19.91
CA GLU A 98 13.84 10.09 -20.86
C GLU A 98 14.22 11.56 -20.69
N ASP A 99 15.48 11.72 -20.29
CA ASP A 99 16.32 12.90 -20.17
C ASP A 99 15.80 14.12 -19.39
N GLY A 100 16.41 14.31 -18.21
CA GLY A 100 16.51 15.60 -17.51
C GLY A 100 17.00 16.77 -18.38
N LYS A 101 17.53 16.50 -19.59
CA LYS A 101 17.83 17.50 -20.63
C LYS A 101 16.62 18.32 -21.06
N LYS A 102 15.37 17.82 -20.97
CA LYS A 102 14.18 18.66 -21.26
C LYS A 102 13.98 19.76 -20.22
N ARG A 103 14.31 19.50 -18.95
CA ARG A 103 14.30 20.54 -17.90
C ARG A 103 15.46 21.51 -18.07
N GLU A 104 16.66 21.02 -18.40
CA GLU A 104 17.82 21.88 -18.71
C GLU A 104 17.59 22.78 -19.93
N LYS A 105 16.99 22.26 -21.01
CA LYS A 105 16.62 23.07 -22.18
C LYS A 105 15.59 24.17 -21.87
N MET A 106 14.62 23.91 -20.99
CA MET A 106 13.69 24.98 -20.56
C MET A 106 14.36 26.07 -19.72
N LEU A 107 15.45 25.76 -19.00
CA LEU A 107 16.21 26.78 -18.26
C LEU A 107 17.05 27.64 -19.20
N GLU A 108 17.49 27.10 -20.34
CA GLU A 108 18.31 27.80 -21.33
C GLU A 108 17.47 28.67 -22.30
N GLU A 109 16.24 28.27 -22.63
CA GLU A 109 15.30 29.04 -23.46
C GLU A 109 14.62 30.22 -22.73
N TYR A 110 14.90 30.45 -21.45
CA TYR A 110 14.31 31.57 -20.72
C TYR A 110 14.91 32.91 -21.21
N PRO A 111 14.11 33.87 -21.71
CA PRO A 111 14.63 35.09 -22.30
C PRO A 111 15.25 35.99 -21.21
N LYS A 112 16.59 36.11 -21.23
CA LYS A 112 17.39 36.88 -20.26
C LYS A 112 17.25 38.40 -20.43
N GLU A 113 16.87 38.87 -21.62
CA GLU A 113 16.79 40.31 -21.95
C GLU A 113 15.71 41.10 -21.18
N PRO A 114 14.44 40.67 -21.11
CA PRO A 114 13.41 41.42 -20.37
C PRO A 114 13.69 41.45 -18.86
N LEU A 115 14.36 40.43 -18.32
CA LEU A 115 14.75 40.37 -16.91
C LEU A 115 15.83 41.41 -16.58
N GLN A 116 16.84 41.55 -17.43
CA GLN A 116 17.90 42.55 -17.24
C GLN A 116 17.36 43.99 -17.29
N ALA A 117 16.42 44.28 -18.20
CA ALA A 117 15.78 45.60 -18.25
C ALA A 117 15.02 45.91 -16.96
N LYS A 118 14.32 44.91 -16.40
CA LYS A 118 13.59 45.05 -15.14
C LYS A 118 14.54 45.24 -13.94
N ILE A 119 15.65 44.50 -13.90
CA ILE A 119 16.69 44.67 -12.87
C ILE A 119 17.31 46.08 -12.93
N LYS A 120 17.63 46.58 -14.13
CA LYS A 120 18.15 47.95 -14.31
C LYS A 120 17.13 49.02 -13.87
N SER A 121 15.85 48.82 -14.19
CA SER A 121 14.78 49.71 -13.74
C SER A 121 14.64 49.72 -12.21
N MET A 122 14.73 48.56 -11.56
CA MET A 122 14.63 48.45 -10.11
C MET A 122 15.86 49.06 -9.42
N ALA A 123 17.06 48.83 -9.94
CA ALA A 123 18.29 49.44 -9.43
C ALA A 123 18.19 50.98 -9.46
N LYS A 124 17.71 51.55 -10.57
CA LYS A 124 17.52 53.00 -10.71
C LYS A 124 16.48 53.55 -9.72
N ALA A 125 15.39 52.80 -9.47
CA ALA A 125 14.36 53.19 -8.51
C ALA A 125 14.90 53.18 -7.06
N ILE A 126 15.70 52.18 -6.71
CA ILE A 126 16.37 52.10 -5.40
C ILE A 126 17.31 53.29 -5.24
N GLU A 127 18.14 53.58 -6.23
CA GLU A 127 19.08 54.72 -6.20
C GLU A 127 18.35 56.07 -6.05
N THR A 128 17.22 56.26 -6.73
CA THR A 128 16.40 57.48 -6.55
C THR A 128 15.76 57.57 -5.17
N LEU A 129 15.34 56.45 -4.59
CA LEU A 129 14.82 56.39 -3.21
C LEU A 129 15.91 56.71 -2.19
N THR A 130 17.10 56.14 -2.33
CA THR A 130 18.25 56.41 -1.46
C THR A 130 18.66 57.88 -1.54
N ASN A 131 18.67 58.48 -2.72
CA ASN A 131 18.97 59.91 -2.89
C ASN A 131 17.90 60.82 -2.27
N LYS A 132 16.63 60.41 -2.27
CA LYS A 132 15.55 61.15 -1.58
C LYS A 132 15.62 61.04 -0.06
N LEU A 133 16.10 59.91 0.48
CA LEU A 133 16.31 59.72 1.91
C LEU A 133 17.52 60.50 2.44
N ASN A 134 18.53 60.72 1.60
CA ASN A 134 19.74 61.47 1.96
C ASN A 134 19.62 62.99 1.75
N ALA A 135 18.52 63.48 1.17
CA ALA A 135 18.23 64.90 1.11
C ALA A 135 17.69 65.37 2.48
N PRO A 136 18.24 66.43 3.11
CA PRO A 136 17.74 66.90 4.39
C PRO A 136 16.29 67.37 4.23
N ALA A 137 15.37 66.71 4.93
CA ALA A 137 13.97 67.09 4.97
C ALA A 137 13.82 68.47 5.64
N LYS A 138 13.75 69.54 4.83
CA LYS A 138 13.13 70.79 5.23
C LYS A 138 11.66 70.76 4.82
N ALA A 139 10.84 70.25 5.73
CA ALA A 139 9.42 70.56 5.74
C ALA A 139 9.03 70.70 7.23
N GLU A 140 8.93 71.95 7.68
CA GLU A 140 8.32 72.30 8.95
C GLU A 140 6.89 71.74 8.96
N TYR A 141 6.63 70.78 9.84
CA TYR A 141 5.28 70.29 10.09
C TYR A 141 4.54 71.36 10.90
N SER A 142 3.65 72.10 10.24
CA SER A 142 2.72 73.03 10.89
C SER A 142 1.43 72.25 11.23
N PRO A 143 1.10 72.00 12.51
CA PRO A 143 -0.14 71.34 12.89
C PRO A 143 -1.28 72.38 12.84
N GLY A 144 -1.77 72.67 11.64
CA GLY A 144 -3.04 73.36 11.48
C GLY A 144 -4.16 72.34 11.62
N ASN A 145 -4.88 72.38 12.74
CA ASN A 145 -6.34 72.22 12.90
C ASN A 145 -6.66 71.83 14.35
N GLU A 146 -7.47 72.67 15.00
CA GLU A 146 -7.89 72.59 16.40
C GLU A 146 -8.56 71.25 16.75
N ALA A 147 -8.32 70.77 17.98
CA ALA A 147 -8.95 69.57 18.50
C ALA A 147 -10.48 69.76 18.57
N PRO A 148 -11.31 68.86 18.01
CA PRO A 148 -12.75 68.98 18.13
C PRO A 148 -13.15 68.74 19.59
N SER A 149 -13.62 69.79 20.26
CA SER A 149 -14.16 69.72 21.62
C SER A 149 -15.57 69.11 21.59
N GLY A 150 -15.67 67.79 21.71
CA GLY A 150 -16.94 67.09 21.89
C GLY A 150 -16.75 65.58 22.10
N CYS A 151 -17.38 65.04 23.15
CA CYS A 151 -17.46 63.59 23.36
C CYS A 151 -18.23 62.94 22.20
N LEU A 152 -17.58 62.07 21.43
CA LEU A 152 -18.19 61.41 20.26
C LEU A 152 -19.27 60.35 20.62
N TYR A 153 -19.52 60.10 21.91
CA TYR A 153 -20.50 59.11 22.34
C TYR A 153 -21.02 59.42 23.75
N GLU A 154 -22.35 59.49 23.90
CA GLU A 154 -23.03 59.48 25.20
C GLU A 154 -23.45 58.05 25.56
N PRO A 155 -22.97 57.46 26.67
CA PRO A 155 -23.38 56.13 27.08
C PRO A 155 -24.85 56.14 27.54
N ARG A 156 -25.74 55.47 26.80
CA ARG A 156 -27.11 55.21 27.27
C ARG A 156 -27.09 54.08 28.32
N LEU A 157 -27.76 54.30 29.45
CA LEU A 157 -27.99 53.28 30.47
C LEU A 157 -28.75 52.07 29.88
N CYS A 158 -28.20 50.87 30.05
CA CYS A 158 -28.82 49.61 29.63
C CYS A 158 -30.07 49.31 30.48
N SER A 159 -31.26 49.46 29.91
CA SER A 159 -32.54 49.26 30.62
C SER A 159 -32.91 47.80 30.90
N TYR A 160 -32.07 46.82 30.53
CA TYR A 160 -32.32 45.38 30.71
C TYR A 160 -31.17 44.64 31.37
N CYS A 161 -30.18 45.36 31.87
CA CYS A 161 -29.10 44.80 32.67
C CYS A 161 -29.56 44.80 34.13
N HIS A 162 -30.21 43.72 34.57
CA HIS A 162 -30.46 43.43 35.99
C HIS A 162 -29.29 42.65 36.58
#